data_AF-A0A8S2WLC0-F1
#
_entry.id   AF-A0A8S2WLC0-F1
#
_cell.length_a   1.000
_cell.length_b   1.000
_cell.length_c   1.000
_cell.angle_alpha   90.00
_cell.angle_beta   90.00
_cell.angle_gamma   90.00
#
_symmetry.space_group_name_H-M   'P 1'
#
loop_
_entity.id
_entity.type
_entity.pdbx_description
1 polymer ?
#
loop_
_entity_poly.entity_id
_entity_poly.type
_entity_poly.pdbx_seq_one_letter_code
_entity_poly.pdbx_strand_id
1 'polypeptide(L)'
;MGKLGEKAGTNAVIAALIDATRDEDSDVRSKACGALGRLAEKAATNEVMTALINATRDEDSDVRSKACGALGRLGEIAATNEVMTALINATRGKEYNVRWEAWAALGKLGEKAATNVVIAGLVNELSGRIDYGHDYGHDMSL
;
A
#
# COMPACT_ATOMS: atom_id res chain seq x y z
N MET A 1 -16.66 -31.78 -11.10
CA MET A 1 -15.63 -31.12 -11.92
C MET A 1 -15.57 -29.58 -11.77
N GLY A 2 -16.41 -28.93 -10.94
CA GLY A 2 -16.52 -27.45 -10.92
C GLY A 2 -15.39 -26.66 -10.23
N LYS A 3 -14.69 -27.22 -9.22
CA LYS A 3 -13.72 -26.46 -8.41
C LYS A 3 -12.34 -26.26 -9.07
N LEU A 4 -11.98 -27.11 -10.03
CA LEU A 4 -10.67 -27.05 -10.69
C LEU A 4 -10.62 -25.93 -11.75
N GLY A 5 -11.73 -25.72 -12.49
CA GLY A 5 -11.83 -24.67 -13.52
C GLY A 5 -11.90 -23.26 -12.95
N GLU A 6 -12.62 -23.05 -11.84
CA GLU A 6 -12.73 -21.76 -11.16
C GLU A 6 -11.37 -21.31 -10.57
N LYS A 7 -10.61 -22.25 -10.00
CA LYS A 7 -9.27 -21.98 -9.47
C LYS A 7 -8.25 -21.69 -10.58
N ALA A 8 -8.31 -22.43 -11.69
CA ALA A 8 -7.47 -22.17 -12.86
C ALA A 8 -7.76 -20.79 -13.49
N GLY A 9 -9.03 -20.42 -13.62
CA GLY A 9 -9.44 -19.09 -14.09
C GLY A 9 -8.95 -17.96 -13.16
N THR A 10 -9.06 -18.16 -11.84
CA THR A 10 -8.57 -17.18 -10.85
C THR A 10 -7.05 -16.99 -10.94
N ASN A 11 -6.28 -18.07 -11.10
CA ASN A 11 -4.83 -17.99 -11.24
C ASN A 11 -4.39 -17.25 -12.52
N ALA A 12 -5.08 -17.49 -13.64
CA ALA A 12 -4.81 -16.78 -14.89
C ALA A 12 -5.09 -15.28 -14.77
N VAL A 13 -6.17 -14.90 -14.07
CA VAL A 13 -6.48 -13.50 -13.78
C VAL A 13 -5.41 -12.85 -12.91
N ILE A 14 -4.95 -13.53 -11.84
CA ILE A 14 -3.88 -13.01 -10.98
C ILE A 14 -2.58 -12.80 -11.79
N ALA A 15 -2.21 -13.74 -12.65
CA ALA A 15 -1.03 -13.62 -13.49
C ALA A 15 -1.12 -12.40 -14.43
N ALA A 16 -2.25 -12.22 -15.12
CA ALA A 16 -2.47 -11.07 -15.99
C ALA A 16 -2.44 -9.74 -15.22
N LEU A 17 -2.96 -9.71 -13.98
CA LEU A 17 -2.88 -8.53 -13.13
C LEU A 17 -1.45 -8.23 -12.68
N ILE A 18 -0.63 -9.25 -12.38
CA ILE A 18 0.79 -9.08 -12.05
C ILE A 18 1.56 -8.50 -13.26
N ASP A 19 1.26 -8.95 -14.48
CA ASP A 19 1.89 -8.40 -15.67
C ASP A 19 1.46 -6.94 -15.89
N ALA A 20 0.18 -6.63 -15.69
CA ALA A 20 -0.35 -5.27 -15.78
C ALA A 20 0.22 -4.30 -14.72
N THR A 21 0.82 -4.77 -13.62
CA THR A 21 1.54 -3.86 -12.70
C THR A 21 2.84 -3.32 -13.29
N ARG A 22 3.24 -3.78 -14.48
CA ARG A 22 4.46 -3.34 -15.20
C ARG A 22 4.14 -2.67 -16.54
N ASP A 23 2.87 -2.34 -16.77
CA ASP A 23 2.43 -1.65 -17.97
C ASP A 23 3.08 -0.26 -18.09
N GLU A 24 3.24 0.23 -19.31
CA GLU A 24 3.82 1.56 -19.57
C GLU A 24 2.89 2.67 -19.06
N ASP A 25 1.57 2.44 -19.07
CA ASP A 25 0.57 3.37 -18.60
C ASP A 25 0.38 3.27 -17.07
N SER A 26 0.62 4.36 -16.34
CA SER A 26 0.46 4.41 -14.89
C SER A 26 -0.97 4.16 -14.44
N ASP A 27 -1.95 4.50 -15.28
CA ASP A 27 -3.37 4.27 -15.04
C ASP A 27 -3.68 2.76 -15.03
N VAL A 28 -3.04 2.00 -15.92
CA VAL A 28 -3.15 0.53 -15.98
C VAL A 28 -2.47 -0.08 -14.75
N ARG A 29 -1.24 0.35 -14.43
CA ARG A 29 -0.51 -0.14 -13.24
C ARG A 29 -1.29 0.09 -11.94
N SER A 30 -1.88 1.28 -11.77
CA SER A 30 -2.67 1.67 -10.61
C SER A 30 -3.94 0.82 -10.49
N LYS A 31 -4.67 0.62 -11.60
CA LYS A 31 -5.86 -0.24 -11.66
C LYS A 31 -5.51 -1.70 -11.35
N ALA A 32 -4.38 -2.21 -11.84
CA ALA A 32 -3.89 -3.56 -11.58
C ALA A 32 -3.60 -3.76 -10.09
N CYS A 33 -2.87 -2.85 -9.44
CA CYS A 33 -2.63 -2.89 -7.99
C CYS A 33 -3.94 -2.87 -7.21
N GLY A 34 -4.86 -1.98 -7.57
CA GLY A 34 -6.18 -1.89 -6.94
C GLY A 34 -7.05 -3.13 -7.14
N ALA A 35 -6.91 -3.85 -8.25
CA ALA A 35 -7.60 -5.11 -8.51
C ALA A 35 -6.99 -6.26 -7.68
N LEU A 36 -5.67 -6.40 -7.63
CA LEU A 36 -4.98 -7.36 -6.77
C LEU A 36 -5.39 -7.19 -5.29
N GLY A 37 -5.44 -5.95 -4.80
CA GLY A 37 -5.91 -5.67 -3.44
C GLY A 37 -7.39 -6.00 -3.21
N ARG A 38 -8.24 -5.99 -4.23
CA ARG A 38 -9.66 -6.38 -4.13
C ARG A 38 -9.87 -7.89 -4.05
N LEU A 39 -8.90 -8.68 -4.51
CA LEU A 39 -8.87 -10.12 -4.30
C LEU A 39 -8.53 -10.50 -2.85
N ALA A 40 -8.00 -9.55 -2.08
CA ALA A 40 -7.68 -9.67 -0.66
C ALA A 40 -6.80 -10.89 -0.36
N GLU A 41 -6.99 -11.52 0.80
CA GLU A 41 -6.22 -12.70 1.26
C GLU A 41 -6.13 -13.84 0.22
N LYS A 42 -7.12 -13.99 -0.67
CA LYS A 42 -7.11 -15.05 -1.70
C LYS A 42 -5.95 -14.89 -2.70
N ALA A 43 -5.42 -13.67 -2.86
CA ALA A 43 -4.30 -13.37 -3.73
C ALA A 43 -2.98 -13.18 -2.98
N ALA A 44 -2.93 -13.42 -1.66
CA ALA A 44 -1.74 -13.21 -0.82
C ALA A 44 -0.65 -14.27 -1.08
N THR A 45 -0.12 -14.27 -2.30
CA THR A 45 0.98 -15.09 -2.79
C THR A 45 2.27 -14.28 -2.83
N ASN A 46 3.42 -14.96 -2.88
CA ASN A 46 4.72 -14.29 -2.92
C ASN A 46 4.88 -13.43 -4.17
N GLU A 47 4.34 -13.88 -5.30
CA GLU A 47 4.40 -13.19 -6.58
C GLU A 47 3.60 -11.88 -6.54
N VAL A 48 2.39 -11.92 -5.97
CA VAL A 48 1.55 -10.72 -5.78
C VAL A 48 2.21 -9.75 -4.81
N MET A 49 2.71 -10.23 -3.67
CA MET A 49 3.42 -9.38 -2.71
C MET A 49 4.66 -8.73 -3.35
N THR A 50 5.45 -9.48 -4.11
CA THR A 50 6.62 -8.95 -4.83
C THR A 50 6.23 -7.88 -5.85
N ALA A 51 5.18 -8.12 -6.64
CA ALA A 51 4.68 -7.16 -7.61
C ALA A 51 4.24 -5.84 -6.93
N LEU A 52 3.46 -5.95 -5.85
CA LEU A 52 3.00 -4.79 -5.09
C LEU A 52 4.13 -4.06 -4.37
N ILE A 53 5.11 -4.77 -3.78
CA ILE A 53 6.31 -4.16 -3.18
C ILE A 53 7.07 -3.33 -4.22
N ASN A 54 7.22 -3.81 -5.45
CA ASN A 54 7.85 -3.04 -6.51
C ASN A 54 7.04 -1.78 -6.85
N ALA A 55 5.71 -1.92 -6.96
CA ALA A 55 4.81 -0.81 -7.24
C ALA A 55 4.76 0.26 -6.12
N THR A 56 5.15 -0.05 -4.87
CA THR A 56 5.33 0.99 -3.83
C THR A 56 6.46 1.99 -4.13
N ARG A 57 7.32 1.68 -5.11
CA ARG A 57 8.43 2.52 -5.56
C ARG A 57 8.20 3.10 -6.96
N ASP A 58 6.98 2.98 -7.48
CA ASP A 58 6.61 3.52 -8.79
C ASP A 58 6.84 5.03 -8.84
N GLU A 59 7.11 5.56 -10.04
CA GLU A 59 7.25 7.01 -10.26
C GLU A 59 5.94 7.76 -10.03
N ASP A 60 4.81 7.11 -10.31
CA ASP A 60 3.48 7.66 -10.18
C ASP A 60 2.94 7.47 -8.75
N SER A 61 2.49 8.57 -8.13
CA SER A 61 2.02 8.56 -6.75
C SER A 61 0.73 7.78 -6.53
N ASP A 62 -0.14 7.70 -7.55
CA ASP A 62 -1.38 6.94 -7.46
C ASP A 62 -1.08 5.45 -7.52
N VAL A 63 -0.13 5.02 -8.36
CA VAL A 63 0.36 3.63 -8.37
C VAL A 63 0.93 3.27 -6.99
N ARG A 64 1.80 4.10 -6.41
CA ARG A 64 2.36 3.89 -5.07
C ARG A 64 1.25 3.77 -4.01
N SER A 65 0.28 4.67 -4.03
CA SER A 65 -0.83 4.70 -3.07
C SER A 65 -1.70 3.44 -3.20
N LYS A 66 -2.04 3.01 -4.42
CA LYS A 66 -2.79 1.76 -4.65
C LYS A 66 -2.00 0.54 -4.24
N ALA A 67 -0.69 0.51 -4.45
CA ALA A 67 0.17 -0.60 -4.04
C ALA A 67 0.19 -0.76 -2.52
N CYS A 68 0.38 0.33 -1.76
CA CYS A 68 0.30 0.32 -0.30
C CYS A 68 -1.06 -0.18 0.19
N GLY A 69 -2.15 0.41 -0.33
CA GLY A 69 -3.50 0.01 0.04
C GLY A 69 -3.81 -1.45 -0.29
N ALA A 70 -3.28 -1.98 -1.40
CA ALA A 70 -3.42 -3.37 -1.81
C ALA A 70 -2.68 -4.31 -0.85
N LEU A 71 -1.43 -4.02 -0.48
CA LEU A 71 -0.68 -4.80 0.51
C LEU A 71 -1.43 -4.91 1.84
N GLY A 72 -2.03 -3.81 2.31
CA GLY A 72 -2.86 -3.84 3.51
C GLY A 72 -4.13 -4.71 3.37
N ARG A 73 -4.72 -4.81 2.18
CA ARG A 73 -5.91 -5.65 1.93
C ARG A 73 -5.60 -7.13 1.81
N LEU A 74 -4.34 -7.50 1.58
CA LEU A 74 -3.91 -8.91 1.65
C LEU A 74 -3.91 -9.44 3.10
N GLY A 75 -4.06 -8.56 4.09
CA GLY A 75 -4.22 -8.93 5.49
C GLY A 75 -2.95 -9.49 6.14
N GLU A 76 -3.11 -10.17 7.27
CA GLU A 76 -2.00 -10.65 8.11
C GLU A 76 -1.07 -11.65 7.40
N ILE A 77 -1.56 -12.34 6.37
CA ILE A 77 -0.75 -13.24 5.53
C ILE A 77 0.41 -12.47 4.87
N ALA A 78 0.17 -11.20 4.51
CA ALA A 78 1.16 -10.34 3.89
C ALA A 78 2.06 -9.61 4.89
N ALA A 79 1.95 -9.87 6.20
CA ALA A 79 2.79 -9.24 7.22
C ALA A 79 4.21 -9.86 7.26
N THR A 80 4.92 -9.81 6.12
CA THR A 80 6.32 -10.21 6.00
C THR A 80 7.24 -9.02 6.25
N ASN A 81 8.53 -9.30 6.51
CA ASN A 81 9.52 -8.24 6.76
C ASN A 81 9.70 -7.31 5.55
N GLU A 82 9.61 -7.86 4.34
CA GLU A 82 9.73 -7.11 3.08
C GLU A 82 8.56 -6.16 2.89
N VAL A 83 7.32 -6.63 3.13
CA VAL A 83 6.12 -5.80 3.06
C VAL A 83 6.17 -4.71 4.12
N MET A 84 6.52 -5.05 5.37
CA MET A 84 6.66 -4.07 6.44
C MET A 84 7.71 -3.00 6.10
N THR A 85 8.86 -3.40 5.57
CA THR A 85 9.93 -2.47 5.16
C THR A 85 9.47 -1.56 4.03
N ALA A 86 8.78 -2.10 3.02
CA ALA A 86 8.24 -1.31 1.92
C ALA A 86 7.23 -0.25 2.42
N LEU A 87 6.29 -0.65 3.28
CA LEU A 87 5.29 0.27 3.84
C LEU A 87 5.93 1.33 4.75
N ILE A 88 6.88 0.96 5.63
CA ILE A 88 7.60 1.92 6.49
C ILE A 88 8.39 2.95 5.65
N ASN A 89 8.91 2.56 4.49
CA ASN A 89 9.54 3.53 3.60
C ASN A 89 8.51 4.44 2.94
N ALA A 90 7.36 3.91 2.53
CA ALA A 90 6.28 4.69 1.93
C ALA A 90 5.67 5.72 2.91
N THR A 91 5.67 5.47 4.22
CA THR A 91 5.23 6.46 5.22
C THR A 91 6.14 7.68 5.32
N ARG A 92 7.36 7.63 4.75
CA ARG A 92 8.31 8.76 4.71
C ARG A 92 8.27 9.51 3.37
N GLY A 93 7.36 9.13 2.48
CA GLY A 93 7.18 9.75 1.17
C GLY A 93 6.62 11.17 1.24
N LYS A 94 6.77 11.92 0.14
CA LYS A 94 6.31 13.31 0.05
C LYS A 94 4.78 13.41 -0.06
N GLU A 95 4.17 12.45 -0.73
CA GLU A 95 2.77 12.50 -1.10
C GLU A 95 1.87 11.98 0.04
N TYR A 96 0.93 12.82 0.45
CA TYR A 96 0.06 12.55 1.59
C TYR A 96 -0.78 11.28 1.42
N ASN A 97 -1.34 11.05 0.22
CA ASN A 97 -2.13 9.86 -0.11
C ASN A 97 -1.31 8.57 0.04
N VAL A 98 -0.04 8.58 -0.37
CA VAL A 98 0.87 7.44 -0.23
C VAL A 98 1.16 7.18 1.25
N ARG A 99 1.52 8.22 2.02
CA ARG A 99 1.76 8.09 3.46
C ARG A 99 0.53 7.54 4.21
N TRP A 100 -0.64 8.09 3.89
CA TRP A 100 -1.90 7.68 4.50
C TRP A 100 -2.20 6.20 4.22
N GLU A 101 -2.14 5.76 2.97
CA GLU A 101 -2.38 4.36 2.62
C GLU A 101 -1.32 3.43 3.22
N ALA A 102 -0.07 3.88 3.36
CA ALA A 102 0.98 3.10 4.00
C ALA A 102 0.69 2.88 5.50
N TRP A 103 0.31 3.94 6.23
CA TRP A 103 -0.10 3.82 7.64
C TRP A 103 -1.35 2.95 7.80
N ALA A 104 -2.35 3.16 6.95
CA ALA A 104 -3.57 2.36 6.96
C ALA A 104 -3.29 0.88 6.64
N ALA A 105 -2.35 0.59 5.73
CA ALA A 105 -1.94 -0.76 5.41
C ALA A 105 -1.22 -1.43 6.58
N LEU A 106 -0.27 -0.74 7.23
CA LEU A 106 0.39 -1.26 8.43
C LEU A 106 -0.61 -1.63 9.53
N GLY A 107 -1.66 -0.84 9.74
CA GLY A 107 -2.73 -1.18 10.67
C GLY A 107 -3.54 -2.44 10.30
N LYS A 108 -3.69 -2.72 9.00
CA LYS A 108 -4.42 -3.92 8.50
C LYS A 108 -3.60 -5.19 8.52
N LEU A 109 -2.26 -5.10 8.62
CA LEU A 109 -1.37 -6.26 8.73
C LEU A 109 -1.39 -6.91 10.13
N GLY A 110 -2.16 -6.35 11.07
CA GLY A 110 -2.41 -6.93 12.38
C GLY A 110 -1.23 -6.86 13.34
N GLU A 111 -1.22 -7.73 14.35
CA GLU A 111 -0.26 -7.70 15.47
C GLU A 111 1.20 -7.76 15.03
N LYS A 112 1.50 -8.47 13.94
CA LYS A 112 2.86 -8.55 13.39
C LYS A 112 3.43 -7.20 13.00
N ALA A 113 2.58 -6.25 12.59
CA ALA A 113 3.01 -4.90 12.26
C ALA A 113 3.16 -3.98 13.49
N ALA A 114 2.70 -4.38 14.67
CA ALA A 114 2.80 -3.62 15.92
C ALA A 114 4.23 -3.61 16.51
N THR A 115 5.23 -3.34 15.67
CA THR A 115 6.62 -3.21 16.08
C THR A 115 6.87 -1.82 16.66
N ASN A 116 7.91 -1.69 17.51
CA ASN A 116 8.32 -0.40 18.08
C ASN A 116 8.57 0.66 16.99
N VAL A 117 9.08 0.26 15.83
CA VAL A 117 9.34 1.17 14.70
C VAL A 117 8.04 1.74 14.14
N VAL A 118 7.02 0.91 13.94
CA VAL A 118 5.71 1.32 13.43
C VAL A 118 4.98 2.19 14.46
N ILE A 119 5.01 1.81 15.74
CA ILE A 119 4.39 2.58 16.83
C ILE A 119 5.04 3.96 16.96
N ALA A 120 6.38 4.02 17.03
CA ALA A 120 7.10 5.29 17.15
C ALA A 120 6.87 6.19 15.92
N GLY A 121 6.87 5.61 14.72
CA GLY A 121 6.61 6.37 13.50
C GLY A 121 5.18 6.92 13.44
N LEU A 122 4.18 6.16 13.90
CA LEU A 122 2.80 6.62 13.96
C LEU A 122 2.62 7.77 14.98
N VAL A 123 3.25 7.65 16.15
CA VAL A 123 3.26 8.73 17.15
C VAL A 123 3.85 10.01 16.56
N ASN A 124 4.96 9.91 15.84
CA ASN A 124 5.57 11.08 15.20
C ASN A 124 4.68 11.71 14.12
N GLU A 125 4.05 10.91 13.27
CA GLU A 125 3.09 11.40 12.26
C GLU A 125 1.91 12.12 12.91
N LEU A 126 1.38 11.60 14.03
CA LEU A 126 0.27 12.23 14.74
C LEU A 126 0.69 13.51 15.46
N SER A 127 1.86 13.53 16.10
CA SER A 127 2.40 14.72 16.77
C SER A 127 2.73 15.83 15.78
N GLY A 128 3.34 15.52 14.63
CA GLY A 128 3.62 16.49 13.58
C GLY A 128 2.37 17.10 12.94
N ARG A 129 1.21 16.45 13.06
CA ARG A 129 -0.09 17.00 12.61
C ARG A 129 -0.73 17.95 13.62
N ILE A 130 -0.31 17.93 14.89
CA ILE A 130 -0.82 18.84 15.93
C ILE A 130 -0.15 20.22 15.81
N ASP A 131 1.10 20.30 15.35
CA ASP A 131 1.85 21.56 15.24
C ASP A 131 1.43 22.45 14.05
N TYR A 132 0.62 21.96 13.11
CA TYR A 132 0.08 22.77 11.99
C TYR A 132 -1.19 23.57 12.34
N GLY A 133 -1.52 23.70 13.63
CA GLY A 133 -2.71 24.41 14.12
C GLY A 133 -2.52 25.90 14.46
N HIS A 134 -1.36 26.51 14.16
CA HIS A 134 -1.07 27.89 14.61
C HIS A 134 -0.37 28.78 13.58
N ASP A 135 -0.83 28.78 12.33
CA ASP A 135 -0.49 29.88 11.40
C ASP A 135 -1.75 30.38 10.67
N TYR A 136 -2.57 31.13 11.42
CA TYR A 136 -3.57 32.05 10.89
C TYR A 136 -3.45 33.38 11.65
N GLY A 137 -2.89 34.40 10.98
CA GLY A 137 -2.84 35.81 11.41
C GLY A 137 -1.58 36.15 12.22
N HIS A 138 -0.67 36.99 11.74
CA HIS A 138 -0.90 38.29 11.15
C HIS A 138 0.23 38.68 10.18
N ASP A 139 -0.06 38.66 8.88
CA ASP A 139 0.39 39.74 8.00
C ASP A 139 -0.78 40.73 7.94
N MET A 140 -0.75 41.73 8.81
CA MET A 140 -1.43 42.99 8.53
C MET A 140 -0.35 44.01 8.22
N SER A 141 -0.18 44.20 6.93
CA SER A 141 0.33 45.43 6.35
C SER A 141 -0.40 46.63 6.97
N LEU A 142 0.36 47.53 7.59
CA LEU A 142 0.19 49.00 7.58
C LEU A 142 1.50 49.65 8.02
#